data_AF-A0A0G1H420-F1
#
_entry.id   AF-A0A0G1H420-F1
#
_cell.length_a   1.000
_cell.length_b   1.000
_cell.length_c   1.000
_cell.angle_alpha   90.00
_cell.angle_beta   90.00
_cell.angle_gamma   90.00
#
_symmetry.space_group_name_H-M   'P 1'
#
loop_
_entity.id
_entity.type
_entity.pdbx_description
1 polymer ?
#
loop_
_entity_poly.entity_id
_entity_poly.type
_entity_poly.pdbx_seq_one_letter_code
_entity_poly.pdbx_strand_id
1 'polypeptide(L)'
;MMKFNGKTFWLAAAGILILGIISSAAWFFYFEINKTSKVISDASVSFALLEEKGREFAESSANLEKYSFEIANLDRAFLSEETFVDLLRLFEELARTTNVKFKAQSAKVPTGADDKASLSFELEGEREPLVRFFMMLDKIPYAGIVSDINWTQQGKGTNIIKVAGSYIIFNYVK
;
A
#
# COMPACT_ATOMS: atom_id res chain seq x y z
N MET A 1 -22.52 12.77 92.44
CA MET A 1 -23.68 12.68 91.52
C MET A 1 -23.94 14.06 90.95
N MET A 2 -23.64 14.27 89.68
CA MET A 2 -23.84 15.57 89.01
C MET A 2 -25.34 15.74 88.73
N LYS A 3 -25.99 16.70 89.39
CA LYS A 3 -27.41 17.03 89.12
C LYS A 3 -27.46 17.76 87.78
N PHE A 4 -27.74 17.04 86.70
CA PHE A 4 -27.96 17.64 85.39
C PHE A 4 -29.22 18.50 85.43
N ASN A 5 -29.05 19.79 85.20
CA ASN A 5 -30.15 20.74 85.09
C ASN A 5 -30.79 20.54 83.70
N GLY A 6 -32.12 20.49 83.57
CA GLY A 6 -32.80 20.15 82.30
C GLY A 6 -32.36 21.01 81.09
N LYS A 7 -31.90 22.24 81.36
CA LYS A 7 -31.32 23.15 80.36
C LYS A 7 -29.97 22.67 79.79
N THR A 8 -29.10 22.10 80.62
CA THR A 8 -27.80 21.55 80.19
C THR A 8 -27.93 20.29 79.35
N PHE A 9 -28.95 19.47 79.63
CA PHE A 9 -29.28 18.30 78.80
C PHE A 9 -29.77 18.71 77.40
N TRP A 10 -30.65 19.71 77.32
CA TRP A 10 -31.14 20.24 76.05
C TRP A 10 -30.04 20.88 75.19
N LEU A 11 -29.10 21.60 75.82
CA LEU A 11 -27.94 22.17 75.13
C LEU A 11 -27.01 21.08 74.58
N ALA A 12 -26.75 20.02 75.36
CA ALA A 12 -25.95 18.89 74.91
C ALA A 12 -26.64 18.11 73.77
N ALA A 13 -27.95 17.88 73.88
CA ALA A 13 -28.74 17.23 72.84
C ALA A 13 -28.76 18.04 71.53
N ALA A 14 -28.91 19.37 71.62
CA ALA A 14 -28.84 20.26 70.45
C ALA A 14 -27.44 20.23 69.80
N GLY A 15 -26.36 20.22 70.59
CA GLY A 15 -25.00 20.10 70.07
C GLY A 15 -24.75 18.79 69.32
N ILE A 16 -25.25 17.67 69.85
CA ILE A 16 -25.16 16.36 69.18
C ILE A 16 -25.97 16.35 67.88
N LEU A 17 -27.16 16.95 67.88
CA LEU A 17 -27.99 17.09 66.67
C LEU A 17 -27.27 17.89 65.57
N ILE A 18 -26.65 19.02 65.93
CA ILE A 18 -25.90 19.85 64.97
C ILE A 18 -24.70 19.07 64.40
N LEU A 19 -23.96 18.35 65.25
CA LEU A 19 -22.85 17.50 64.78
C LEU A 19 -23.34 16.39 63.86
N GLY A 20 -24.50 15.78 64.15
CA GLY A 20 -25.12 14.79 63.28
C GLY A 20 -25.49 15.36 61.90
N ILE A 21 -26.06 16.57 61.85
CA ILE A 21 -26.40 17.26 60.59
C ILE A 21 -25.13 17.56 59.78
N ILE A 22 -24.08 18.10 60.42
CA ILE A 22 -22.81 18.42 59.75
C ILE A 22 -22.15 17.14 59.20
N SER A 23 -22.13 16.08 59.99
CA SER A 23 -21.52 14.80 59.58
C SER A 23 -22.28 14.17 58.41
N SER A 24 -23.61 14.24 58.43
CA SER A 24 -24.45 13.75 57.33
C SER A 24 -24.25 14.57 56.05
N ALA A 25 -24.20 15.90 56.16
CA ALA A 25 -23.93 16.78 55.03
C ALA A 25 -22.53 16.52 54.43
N ALA A 26 -21.50 16.39 55.27
CA ALA A 26 -20.14 16.06 54.84
C ALA A 26 -20.09 14.71 54.12
N TRP A 27 -20.79 13.69 54.64
CA TRP A 27 -20.87 12.39 53.99
C TRP A 27 -21.59 12.46 52.63
N PHE A 28 -22.69 13.20 52.54
CA PHE A 28 -23.42 13.39 51.29
C PHE A 28 -22.54 14.06 50.21
N PHE A 29 -21.84 15.15 50.56
CA PHE A 29 -20.91 15.82 49.64
C PHE A 29 -19.75 14.91 49.22
N TYR A 30 -19.16 14.17 50.17
CA TYR A 30 -18.10 13.23 49.86
C TYR A 30 -18.56 12.15 48.88
N PHE A 31 -19.76 11.60 49.09
CA PHE A 31 -20.32 10.58 48.22
C PHE A 31 -20.62 11.10 46.81
N GLU A 32 -21.18 12.29 46.69
CA GLU A 32 -21.52 12.89 45.40
C GLU A 32 -20.26 13.26 44.61
N ILE A 33 -19.26 13.87 45.27
CA ILE A 33 -17.95 14.16 44.66
C ILE A 33 -17.32 12.87 44.14
N ASN A 34 -17.30 11.80 44.95
CA ASN A 34 -16.65 10.56 44.56
C ASN A 34 -17.37 9.88 43.37
N LYS A 35 -18.70 9.98 43.30
CA LYS A 35 -19.49 9.53 42.14
C LYS A 35 -19.15 10.33 40.88
N THR A 36 -19.16 11.66 40.96
CA THR A 36 -18.85 12.51 39.81
C THR A 36 -17.41 12.32 39.35
N SER A 37 -16.45 12.20 40.28
CA SER A 37 -15.05 11.91 39.96
C SER A 37 -14.88 10.57 39.25
N LYS A 38 -15.64 9.54 39.64
CA LYS A 38 -15.62 8.25 38.95
C LYS A 38 -16.12 8.36 37.50
N VAL A 39 -17.21 9.08 37.28
CA VAL A 39 -17.74 9.34 35.92
C VAL A 39 -16.72 10.09 35.06
N ILE A 40 -16.03 11.09 35.62
CA ILE A 40 -14.98 11.84 34.92
C ILE A 40 -13.78 10.94 34.61
N SER A 41 -13.39 10.06 35.53
CA SER A 41 -12.31 9.10 35.33
C SER A 41 -12.65 8.12 34.19
N ASP A 42 -13.84 7.53 34.21
CA ASP A 42 -14.28 6.58 33.19
C ASP A 42 -14.40 7.25 31.80
N ALA A 43 -14.85 8.51 31.77
CA ALA A 43 -14.86 9.32 30.55
C ALA A 43 -13.45 9.60 30.04
N SER A 44 -12.51 9.94 30.93
CA SER A 44 -11.10 10.22 30.56
C SER A 44 -10.41 8.98 29.98
N VAL A 45 -10.65 7.80 30.57
CA VAL A 45 -10.16 6.52 30.03
C VAL A 45 -10.75 6.23 28.66
N SER A 46 -12.04 6.48 28.47
CA SER A 46 -12.71 6.30 27.18
C SER A 46 -12.16 7.26 26.11
N PHE A 47 -11.88 8.52 26.47
CA PHE A 47 -11.24 9.49 25.58
C PHE A 47 -9.83 9.05 25.17
N ALA A 48 -9.01 8.58 26.12
CA ALA A 48 -7.66 8.08 25.83
C ALA A 48 -7.68 6.88 24.87
N LEU A 49 -8.62 5.95 25.07
CA LEU A 49 -8.81 4.80 24.16
C LEU A 49 -9.25 5.23 22.76
N LEU A 50 -10.15 6.23 22.67
CA LEU A 50 -10.59 6.77 21.38
C LEU A 50 -9.47 7.51 20.64
N GLU A 51 -8.62 8.24 21.37
CA GLU A 51 -7.46 8.93 20.80
C GLU A 51 -6.42 7.93 20.27
N GLU A 52 -6.15 6.85 21.02
CA GLU A 52 -5.29 5.76 20.58
C GLU A 52 -5.85 5.08 19.32
N LYS A 53 -7.16 4.79 19.29
CA LYS A 53 -7.84 4.25 18.10
C LYS A 53 -7.73 5.20 16.90
N GLY A 54 -7.90 6.50 17.12
CA GLY A 54 -7.72 7.52 16.08
C GLY A 54 -6.31 7.51 15.49
N ARG A 55 -5.29 7.34 16.34
CA ARG A 55 -3.89 7.21 15.91
C ARG A 55 -3.66 5.93 15.10
N GLU A 56 -4.19 4.80 15.54
CA GLU A 56 -4.13 3.52 14.79
C GLU A 56 -4.80 3.65 13.41
N PHE A 57 -5.93 4.34 13.32
CA PHE A 57 -6.60 4.62 12.05
C PHE A 57 -5.75 5.50 11.14
N ALA A 58 -5.16 6.58 11.67
CA ALA A 58 -4.29 7.46 10.89
C ALA A 58 -3.06 6.72 10.35
N GLU A 59 -2.44 5.86 11.16
CA GLU A 59 -1.32 5.02 10.73
C GLU A 59 -1.76 3.98 9.69
N SER A 60 -2.92 3.35 9.87
CA SER A 60 -3.49 2.41 8.90
C SER A 60 -3.83 3.10 7.57
N SER A 61 -4.39 4.32 7.60
CA SER A 61 -4.65 5.12 6.40
C SER A 61 -3.37 5.50 5.67
N ALA A 62 -2.33 5.92 6.39
CA ALA A 62 -1.02 6.20 5.80
C ALA A 62 -0.40 4.94 5.15
N ASN A 63 -0.55 3.78 5.80
CA ASN A 63 -0.10 2.50 5.23
C ASN A 63 -0.90 2.11 3.98
N LEU A 64 -2.21 2.33 3.96
CA LEU A 64 -3.05 2.09 2.77
C LEU A 64 -2.65 2.99 1.59
N GLU A 65 -2.30 4.26 1.85
CA GLU A 65 -1.81 5.17 0.82
C GLU A 65 -0.42 4.74 0.31
N LYS A 66 0.46 4.27 1.18
CA LYS A 66 1.74 3.70 0.76
C LYS A 66 1.56 2.45 -0.11
N TYR A 67 0.66 1.54 0.30
CA TYR A 67 0.36 0.35 -0.49
C TYR A 67 -0.34 0.67 -1.80
N SER A 68 -1.19 1.69 -1.87
CA SER A 68 -1.82 2.08 -3.15
C SER A 68 -0.79 2.57 -4.16
N PHE A 69 0.25 3.28 -3.72
CA PHE A 69 1.37 3.66 -4.58
C PHE A 69 2.20 2.46 -5.04
N GLU A 70 2.48 1.51 -4.14
CA GLU A 70 3.19 0.28 -4.47
C GLU A 70 2.37 -0.60 -5.44
N ILE A 71 1.05 -0.71 -5.24
CA ILE A 71 0.12 -1.42 -6.14
C ILE A 71 0.08 -0.75 -7.51
N ALA A 72 0.00 0.58 -7.58
CA ALA A 72 0.03 1.30 -8.85
C ALA A 72 1.35 1.09 -9.61
N ASN A 73 2.48 0.95 -8.90
CA ASN A 73 3.76 0.61 -9.52
C ASN A 73 3.80 -0.84 -10.02
N LEU A 74 3.17 -1.77 -9.30
CA LEU A 74 2.97 -3.15 -9.72
C LEU A 74 2.08 -3.22 -10.97
N ASP A 75 0.95 -2.51 -10.99
CA ASP A 75 0.03 -2.46 -12.14
C ASP A 75 0.70 -1.94 -13.40
N ARG A 76 1.61 -0.95 -13.30
CA ARG A 76 2.42 -0.50 -14.46
C ARG A 76 3.41 -1.53 -14.97
N ALA A 77 3.81 -2.49 -14.13
CA ALA A 77 4.67 -3.58 -14.59
C ALA A 77 3.87 -4.57 -15.43
N PHE A 78 2.56 -4.73 -15.19
CA PHE A 78 1.70 -5.63 -15.98
C PHE A 78 1.36 -5.02 -17.35
N LEU A 79 1.40 -5.88 -18.37
CA LEU A 79 1.02 -5.53 -19.74
C LEU A 79 -0.46 -5.84 -19.96
N SER A 80 -1.21 -4.85 -20.41
CA SER A 80 -2.60 -4.94 -20.85
C SER A 80 -2.69 -4.68 -22.36
N GLU A 81 -3.86 -4.90 -22.97
CA GLU A 81 -4.08 -4.56 -24.38
C GLU A 81 -3.78 -3.08 -24.69
N GLU A 82 -4.12 -2.18 -23.76
CA GLU A 82 -3.88 -0.73 -23.89
C GLU A 82 -2.39 -0.38 -23.84
N THR A 83 -1.62 -1.05 -22.97
CA THR A 83 -0.18 -0.79 -22.78
C THR A 83 0.72 -1.61 -23.70
N PHE A 84 0.16 -2.54 -24.49
CA PHE A 84 0.90 -3.29 -25.51
C PHE A 84 1.51 -2.37 -26.58
N VAL A 85 0.83 -1.26 -26.89
CA VAL A 85 1.37 -0.23 -27.79
C VAL A 85 2.61 0.44 -27.18
N ASP A 86 2.65 0.65 -25.87
CA ASP A 86 3.80 1.24 -25.20
C ASP A 86 5.00 0.28 -25.16
N LEU A 87 4.76 -1.04 -25.07
CA LEU A 87 5.82 -2.04 -25.27
C LEU A 87 6.43 -1.97 -26.68
N LEU A 88 5.59 -1.87 -27.71
CA LEU A 88 6.07 -1.74 -29.10
C LEU A 88 6.90 -0.46 -29.28
N ARG A 89 6.43 0.67 -28.75
CA ARG A 89 7.18 1.94 -28.76
C ARG A 89 8.53 1.80 -28.07
N LEU A 90 8.58 1.07 -26.96
CA LEU A 90 9.82 0.83 -26.23
C LEU A 90 10.81 -0.03 -27.06
N PHE A 91 10.33 -1.07 -27.75
CA PHE A 91 11.16 -1.87 -28.66
C PHE A 91 11.68 -1.03 -29.84
N GLU A 92 10.85 -0.16 -30.42
CA GLU A 92 11.25 0.76 -31.48
C GLU A 92 12.30 1.78 -31.00
N GLU A 93 12.13 2.34 -29.80
CA GLU A 93 13.07 3.27 -29.21
C GLU A 93 14.42 2.60 -28.89
N LEU A 94 14.40 1.38 -28.35
CA LEU A 94 15.59 0.58 -28.15
C LEU A 94 16.31 0.32 -29.48
N ALA A 95 15.58 -0.09 -30.51
CA ALA A 95 16.14 -0.38 -31.82
C ALA A 95 16.79 0.86 -32.44
N ARG A 96 16.14 2.03 -32.33
CA ARG A 96 16.69 3.32 -32.74
C ARG A 96 17.97 3.66 -31.97
N THR A 97 17.98 3.46 -30.66
CA THR A 97 19.13 3.75 -29.79
C THR A 97 20.32 2.86 -30.11
N THR A 98 20.08 1.59 -30.44
CA THR A 98 21.14 0.63 -30.78
C THR A 98 21.50 0.61 -32.26
N ASN A 99 20.89 1.44 -33.09
CA ASN A 99 21.07 1.45 -34.56
C ASN A 99 20.75 0.08 -35.20
N VAL A 100 19.64 -0.52 -34.80
CA VAL A 100 19.09 -1.76 -35.34
C VAL A 100 17.74 -1.46 -35.98
N LYS A 101 17.43 -2.08 -37.12
CA LYS A 101 16.09 -1.99 -37.70
C LYS A 101 15.20 -3.00 -36.99
N PHE A 102 14.11 -2.54 -36.39
CA PHE A 102 13.10 -3.41 -35.78
C PHE A 102 11.86 -3.49 -36.66
N LYS A 103 11.28 -4.68 -36.75
CA LYS A 103 10.02 -4.94 -37.42
C LYS A 103 9.19 -5.91 -36.59
N ALA A 104 8.06 -5.44 -36.07
CA ALA A 104 7.05 -6.32 -35.49
C ALA A 104 6.38 -7.14 -36.60
N GLN A 105 6.28 -8.46 -36.43
CA GLN A 105 5.61 -9.34 -37.39
C GLN A 105 4.18 -9.66 -36.98
N SER A 106 4.00 -10.11 -35.75
CA SER A 106 2.69 -10.50 -35.22
C SER A 106 2.68 -10.40 -33.71
N ALA A 107 1.50 -10.11 -33.17
CA ALA A 107 1.24 -10.13 -31.75
C ALA A 107 0.16 -11.18 -31.47
N LYS A 108 0.39 -12.00 -30.46
CA LYS A 108 -0.60 -12.95 -29.95
C LYS A 108 -1.05 -12.46 -28.58
N VAL A 109 -2.33 -12.14 -28.47
CA VAL A 109 -3.00 -11.79 -27.22
C VAL A 109 -3.65 -13.04 -26.65
N PRO A 110 -3.45 -13.38 -25.37
CA PRO A 110 -3.92 -14.63 -24.81
C PRO A 110 -5.45 -14.63 -24.65
N THR A 111 -6.10 -15.62 -25.24
CA THR A 111 -7.57 -15.77 -25.19
C THR A 111 -8.03 -16.69 -24.05
N GLY A 112 -7.14 -17.53 -23.49
CA GLY A 112 -7.41 -18.46 -22.37
C GLY A 112 -6.44 -18.26 -21.19
N ALA A 113 -6.65 -19.02 -20.11
CA ALA A 113 -5.82 -18.93 -18.88
C ALA A 113 -4.39 -19.49 -19.06
N ASP A 114 -4.19 -20.42 -20.00
CA ASP A 114 -2.88 -21.03 -20.28
C ASP A 114 -2.15 -20.41 -21.48
N ASP A 115 -2.78 -19.44 -22.15
CA ASP A 115 -2.16 -18.78 -23.31
C ASP A 115 -1.29 -17.62 -22.82
N LYS A 116 -0.08 -17.48 -23.38
CA LYS A 116 0.84 -16.39 -23.04
C LYS A 116 0.79 -15.32 -24.12
N ALA A 117 0.84 -14.05 -23.71
CA ALA A 117 1.05 -12.97 -24.66
C ALA A 117 2.44 -13.10 -25.28
N SER A 118 2.53 -12.94 -26.60
CA SER A 118 3.81 -13.00 -27.31
C SER A 118 3.87 -12.03 -28.47
N LEU A 119 5.03 -11.44 -28.68
CA LEU A 119 5.33 -10.56 -29.80
C LEU A 119 6.41 -11.19 -30.68
N SER A 120 6.08 -11.57 -31.91
CA SER A 120 7.06 -12.01 -32.90
C SER A 120 7.66 -10.79 -33.59
N PHE A 121 8.99 -10.76 -33.68
CA PHE A 121 9.73 -9.63 -34.22
C PHE A 121 10.90 -10.07 -35.10
N GLU A 122 11.34 -9.15 -35.95
CA GLU A 122 12.58 -9.24 -36.71
C GLU A 122 13.46 -8.02 -36.43
N LEU A 123 14.75 -8.27 -36.25
CA LEU A 123 15.80 -7.29 -36.13
C LEU A 123 16.76 -7.44 -37.31
N GLU A 124 17.28 -6.33 -37.82
CA GLU A 124 18.33 -6.32 -38.84
C GLU A 124 19.40 -5.30 -38.47
N GLY A 125 20.65 -5.74 -38.41
CA GLY A 125 21.77 -4.88 -38.07
C GLY A 125 23.10 -5.64 -38.01
N GLU A 126 24.15 -4.95 -37.61
CA GLU A 126 25.43 -5.60 -37.34
C GLU A 126 25.40 -6.35 -36.00
N ARG A 127 26.32 -7.31 -35.83
CA ARG A 127 26.35 -8.18 -34.63
C ARG A 127 26.42 -7.39 -33.32
N GLU A 128 27.29 -6.39 -33.23
CA GLU A 128 27.48 -5.62 -31.99
C GLU A 128 26.22 -4.80 -31.60
N PRO A 129 25.63 -4.01 -32.51
CA PRO A 129 24.31 -3.40 -32.33
C PRO A 129 23.22 -4.36 -31.85
N LEU A 130 23.12 -5.55 -32.45
CA LEU A 130 22.12 -6.55 -32.09
C LEU A 130 22.32 -7.08 -30.67
N VAL A 131 23.57 -7.36 -30.28
CA VAL A 131 23.87 -7.80 -28.91
C VAL A 131 23.55 -6.68 -27.92
N ARG A 132 23.87 -5.42 -28.24
CA ARG A 132 23.50 -4.26 -27.40
C ARG A 132 21.99 -4.12 -27.24
N PHE A 133 21.21 -4.36 -28.30
CA PHE A 133 19.76 -4.38 -28.23
C PHE A 133 19.25 -5.41 -27.21
N PHE A 134 19.72 -6.66 -27.28
CA PHE A 134 19.29 -7.69 -26.33
C PHE A 134 19.72 -7.39 -24.88
N MET A 135 20.89 -6.80 -24.67
CA MET A 135 21.33 -6.36 -23.33
C MET A 135 20.45 -5.24 -22.75
N MET A 136 19.93 -4.35 -23.59
CA MET A 136 19.00 -3.30 -23.15
C MET A 136 17.59 -3.85 -22.97
N LEU A 137 17.18 -4.80 -23.82
CA LEU A 137 15.90 -5.48 -23.72
C LEU A 137 15.74 -6.24 -22.40
N ASP A 138 16.82 -6.80 -21.85
CA ASP A 138 16.80 -7.48 -20.54
C ASP A 138 16.58 -6.52 -19.36
N LYS A 139 16.72 -5.21 -19.57
CA LYS A 139 16.59 -4.17 -18.53
C LYS A 139 15.25 -3.43 -18.58
N ILE A 140 14.34 -3.85 -19.44
CA ILE A 140 13.04 -3.18 -19.58
C ILE A 140 12.14 -3.49 -18.37
N PRO A 141 11.18 -2.62 -18.03
CA PRO A 141 10.35 -2.79 -16.83
C PRO A 141 9.30 -3.91 -16.95
N TYR A 142 9.34 -4.73 -18.01
CA TYR A 142 8.36 -5.77 -18.31
C TYR A 142 8.96 -7.16 -18.10
N ALA A 143 8.19 -8.05 -17.47
CA ALA A 143 8.61 -9.43 -17.25
C ALA A 143 8.34 -10.27 -18.50
N GLY A 144 9.39 -10.60 -19.24
CA GLY A 144 9.30 -11.46 -20.41
C GLY A 144 10.65 -12.01 -20.84
N ILE A 145 10.61 -12.96 -21.76
CA ILE A 145 11.82 -13.60 -22.30
C ILE A 145 11.76 -13.66 -23.82
N VAL A 146 12.90 -13.52 -24.47
CA VAL A 146 13.00 -13.81 -25.90
C VAL A 146 13.14 -15.33 -26.08
N SER A 147 12.23 -15.91 -26.86
CA SER A 147 12.20 -17.30 -27.30
C SER A 147 12.42 -17.39 -28.81
N ASP A 148 12.78 -18.59 -29.27
CA ASP A 148 12.82 -18.96 -30.69
C ASP A 148 13.70 -18.05 -31.56
N ILE A 149 14.85 -17.62 -31.01
CA ILE A 149 15.77 -16.74 -31.70
C ILE A 149 16.49 -17.48 -32.82
N ASN A 150 16.35 -17.00 -34.05
CA ASN A 150 17.07 -17.47 -35.22
C ASN A 150 17.92 -16.35 -35.82
N TRP A 151 19.23 -16.58 -35.95
CA TRP A 151 20.19 -15.63 -36.52
C TRP A 151 20.56 -16.07 -37.94
N THR A 152 20.31 -15.23 -38.93
CA THR A 152 20.59 -15.50 -40.34
C THR A 152 21.44 -14.40 -40.94
N GLN A 153 22.61 -14.74 -41.48
CA GLN A 153 23.47 -13.78 -42.18
C GLN A 153 22.90 -13.45 -43.56
N GLN A 154 22.82 -12.16 -43.89
CA GLN A 154 22.25 -11.70 -45.16
C GLN A 154 23.35 -11.60 -46.23
N GLY A 155 23.52 -12.68 -47.02
CA GLY A 155 24.42 -12.70 -48.18
C GLY A 155 25.88 -13.03 -47.86
N LYS A 156 26.63 -13.46 -48.89
CA LYS A 156 28.06 -13.78 -48.77
C LYS A 156 28.87 -12.48 -48.71
N GLY A 157 29.40 -12.14 -47.54
CA GLY A 157 30.34 -11.03 -47.34
C GLY A 157 29.77 -9.74 -46.74
N THR A 158 28.49 -9.71 -46.32
CA THR A 158 27.97 -8.61 -45.51
C THR A 158 28.07 -8.94 -44.02
N ASN A 159 28.26 -7.92 -43.18
CA ASN A 159 28.20 -8.03 -41.72
C ASN A 159 26.76 -7.89 -41.18
N ILE A 160 25.77 -7.84 -42.06
CA ILE A 160 24.37 -7.64 -41.68
C ILE A 160 23.78 -8.99 -41.29
N ILE A 161 23.23 -9.04 -40.08
CA ILE A 161 22.56 -10.20 -39.54
C ILE A 161 21.08 -9.85 -39.35
N LYS A 162 20.23 -10.77 -39.78
CA LYS A 162 18.80 -10.75 -39.50
C LYS A 162 18.52 -11.69 -38.34
N VAL A 163 17.81 -11.21 -37.33
CA VAL A 163 17.41 -11.98 -36.16
C VAL A 163 15.90 -12.02 -36.11
N ALA A 164 15.30 -13.21 -36.18
CA ALA A 164 13.88 -13.40 -35.94
C ALA A 164 13.70 -14.06 -34.57
N GLY A 165 12.68 -13.67 -33.82
CA GLY A 165 12.38 -14.27 -32.52
C GLY A 165 11.01 -13.86 -32.02
N SER A 166 10.64 -14.40 -30.86
CA SER A 166 9.39 -14.08 -30.18
C SER A 166 9.66 -13.64 -28.75
N TYR A 167 9.15 -12.49 -28.34
CA TYR A 167 9.19 -12.07 -26.95
C TYR A 167 7.94 -12.57 -26.24
N ILE A 168 8.09 -13.49 -25.29
CA ILE A 168 7.01 -14.03 -24.45
C ILE A 168 6.87 -13.13 -23.23
N ILE A 169 5.66 -12.62 -23.01
CA ILE A 169 5.31 -11.74 -21.91
C ILE A 169 4.68 -12.60 -20.81
N PHE A 170 5.23 -12.53 -19.59
CA PHE A 170 4.77 -13.34 -18.45
C PHE A 170 3.75 -12.63 -17.58
N ASN A 171 3.67 -11.32 -17.67
CA ASN A 171 2.84 -10.47 -16.81
C ASN A 171 1.70 -9.80 -17.60
N TYR A 172 1.03 -10.56 -18.47
CA TYR A 172 -0.11 -10.05 -19.23
C TYR A 172 -1.41 -10.14 -18.42
N VAL A 173 -2.15 -9.03 -18.35
CA VAL A 173 -3.46 -8.93 -17.69
C VAL A 173 -4.50 -8.57 -18.75
N LYS A 174 -5.60 -9.33 -18.77
CA LYS A 174 -6.75 -9.09 -19.66
C LYS A 174 -7.54 -7.87 -19.23
#